data_AF-A0A1Y4HW37-F1
#
_entry.id   AF-A0A1Y4HW37-F1
#
_cell.length_a   1.000
_cell.length_b   1.000
_cell.length_c   1.000
_cell.angle_alpha   90.00
_cell.angle_beta   90.00
_cell.angle_gamma   90.00
#
_symmetry.space_group_name_H-M   'P 1'
#
loop_
_entity.id
_entity.type
_entity.pdbx_description
1 polymer ?
#
loop_
_entity_poly.entity_id
_entity_poly.type
_entity_poly.pdbx_seq_one_letter_code
_entity_poly.pdbx_strand_id
1 'polypeptide(L)'
;MNLFRKWLPAAQLCCLVLVLALTGCAKDVVDTTGSIYGIVNDADNGEPVSGAHISLNPGGLTANTGSDGRFEFGSVEPGQYTVQVSKSGYKTNSKRINVVAGQQASGDMVLERGEARIRLNTQSLTFAPEESSKTFEVMNVGSSGDVSWSIQKTDAWISVNPASGTTGQGKNSAVVVTVDRTQITEDVSTNLLVEGDGESMSLAVSVQAGEPQEPDGDGDEENPDEGGDEEEPAGTCDKIISCDPDIELEFLSCTQFAGTVELQFTLTNQGEDWQVWFNRADCNAIDDKGNTYRGSYTEIYVGDSDSFVTTGNAVTLLQGVSYKCRVVIPDVKDEAEYLQRWDWVISSSQPWKAATDRMTFQGIRWE
;
A
#
# COMPACT_ATOMS: atom_id res chain seq x y z
N MET A 1 72.35 -16.12 -79.71
CA MET A 1 71.34 -16.66 -80.63
C MET A 1 70.65 -17.82 -79.92
N ASN A 2 69.37 -17.63 -79.52
CA ASN A 2 68.38 -18.67 -79.14
C ASN A 2 68.70 -19.53 -77.88
N LEU A 3 67.78 -19.95 -77.01
CA LEU A 3 66.32 -19.84 -76.93
C LEU A 3 65.88 -20.22 -75.48
N PHE A 4 64.74 -19.67 -75.07
CA PHE A 4 63.86 -20.05 -73.94
C PHE A 4 63.83 -21.54 -73.55
N ARG A 5 63.64 -21.86 -72.25
CA ARG A 5 62.32 -22.10 -71.59
C ARG A 5 62.45 -22.82 -70.22
N LYS A 6 61.98 -22.13 -69.17
CA LYS A 6 61.32 -22.54 -67.90
C LYS A 6 61.48 -23.98 -67.40
N TRP A 7 61.70 -24.15 -66.09
CA TRP A 7 60.88 -24.96 -65.15
C TRP A 7 61.36 -24.60 -63.72
N LEU A 8 60.63 -23.73 -63.02
CA LEU A 8 60.81 -23.54 -61.57
C LEU A 8 60.35 -24.84 -60.87
N PRO A 9 61.05 -25.32 -59.82
CA PRO A 9 60.74 -26.60 -59.22
C PRO A 9 59.36 -26.57 -58.54
N ALA A 10 58.54 -27.56 -58.86
CA ALA A 10 57.20 -27.79 -58.31
C ALA A 10 57.14 -27.85 -56.77
N ALA A 11 58.29 -27.93 -56.09
CA ALA A 11 58.41 -27.94 -54.64
C ALA A 11 58.14 -26.57 -53.98
N GLN A 12 58.35 -25.43 -54.65
CA GLN A 12 58.13 -24.10 -54.06
C GLN A 12 56.70 -23.57 -54.21
N LEU A 13 55.91 -24.12 -55.14
CA LEU A 13 54.49 -23.76 -55.28
C LEU A 13 53.61 -24.53 -54.27
N CYS A 14 54.04 -25.70 -53.81
CA CYS A 14 53.32 -26.50 -52.83
C CYS A 14 53.37 -25.88 -51.42
N CYS A 15 54.51 -25.28 -51.02
CA CYS A 15 54.63 -24.57 -49.74
C CYS A 15 53.86 -23.24 -49.69
N LEU A 16 53.69 -22.53 -50.82
CA LEU A 16 52.92 -21.27 -50.83
C LEU A 16 51.39 -21.52 -50.83
N VAL A 17 50.95 -22.66 -51.39
CA VAL A 17 49.52 -23.07 -51.36
C VAL A 17 49.15 -23.72 -50.01
N LEU A 18 50.09 -24.32 -49.29
CA LEU A 18 49.84 -24.84 -47.93
C LEU A 18 49.76 -23.74 -46.86
N VAL A 19 50.39 -22.58 -47.08
CA VAL A 19 50.35 -21.44 -46.13
C VAL A 19 49.05 -20.62 -46.28
N LEU A 20 48.40 -20.66 -47.45
CA LEU A 20 47.07 -20.05 -47.66
C LEU A 20 45.89 -20.93 -47.20
N ALA A 21 46.12 -22.20 -46.85
CA ALA A 21 45.10 -23.11 -46.32
C ALA A 21 44.99 -23.08 -44.77
N LEU A 22 45.73 -22.19 -44.11
CA LEU A 22 45.60 -21.87 -42.68
C LEU A 22 44.89 -20.53 -42.45
N THR A 23 44.04 -20.08 -43.38
CA THR A 23 43.00 -19.09 -43.03
C THR A 23 42.03 -19.80 -42.10
N GLY A 24 42.37 -19.76 -40.81
CA GLY A 24 41.49 -20.21 -39.75
C GLY A 24 40.12 -19.61 -39.97
N CYS A 25 39.09 -20.44 -39.80
CA CYS A 25 37.76 -19.93 -39.53
C CYS A 25 37.89 -19.08 -38.26
N ALA A 26 38.03 -17.76 -38.42
CA ALA A 26 37.63 -16.85 -37.36
C ALA A 26 36.14 -17.14 -37.17
N LYS A 27 35.82 -17.87 -36.11
CA LYS A 27 34.45 -18.08 -35.69
C LYS A 27 33.94 -16.68 -35.34
N ASP A 28 33.11 -16.09 -36.19
CA ASP A 28 32.45 -14.83 -35.89
C ASP A 28 31.71 -15.03 -34.56
N VAL A 29 32.17 -14.33 -33.53
CA VAL A 29 31.48 -14.27 -32.24
C VAL A 29 30.27 -13.39 -32.49
N VAL A 30 29.14 -14.02 -32.77
CA VAL A 30 27.86 -13.30 -32.84
C VAL A 30 27.45 -13.00 -31.41
N ASP A 31 27.48 -11.73 -31.03
CA ASP A 31 26.93 -11.30 -29.77
C ASP A 31 25.44 -11.63 -29.74
N THR A 32 25.03 -12.37 -28.73
CA THR A 32 23.62 -12.76 -28.53
C THR A 32 22.87 -11.77 -27.63
N THR A 33 23.58 -10.80 -27.06
CA THR A 33 23.06 -9.77 -26.14
C THR A 33 23.55 -8.38 -26.56
N GLY A 34 22.84 -7.34 -26.14
CA GLY A 34 23.29 -5.96 -26.20
C GLY A 34 23.70 -5.43 -24.83
N SER A 35 23.96 -4.13 -24.74
CA SER A 35 24.23 -3.45 -23.47
C SER A 35 23.47 -2.12 -23.37
N ILE A 36 23.23 -1.67 -22.14
CA ILE A 36 22.66 -0.35 -21.84
C ILE A 36 23.65 0.40 -20.96
N TYR A 37 23.92 1.65 -21.26
CA TYR A 37 24.73 2.54 -20.41
C TYR A 37 24.11 3.92 -20.35
N GLY A 38 24.45 4.70 -19.33
CA GLY A 38 24.06 6.11 -19.31
C GLY A 38 24.63 6.87 -18.13
N ILE A 39 24.36 8.18 -18.12
CA ILE A 39 24.59 9.07 -16.99
C ILE A 39 23.25 9.62 -16.47
N VAL A 40 23.14 9.76 -15.15
CA VAL A 40 22.02 10.43 -14.49
C VAL A 40 22.53 11.75 -13.91
N ASN A 41 21.93 12.86 -14.33
CA ASN A 41 22.26 14.20 -13.83
C ASN A 41 21.06 14.84 -13.12
N ASP A 42 21.34 15.74 -12.19
CA ASP A 42 20.35 16.60 -11.56
C ASP A 42 19.91 17.67 -12.56
N ALA A 43 18.60 17.83 -12.73
CA ALA A 43 18.04 18.72 -13.73
C ALA A 43 18.31 20.21 -13.46
N ASP A 44 18.49 20.59 -12.18
CA ASP A 44 18.58 21.99 -11.77
C ASP A 44 20.00 22.53 -11.92
N ASN A 45 21.00 21.73 -11.52
CA ASN A 45 22.41 22.16 -11.52
C ASN A 45 23.28 21.41 -12.54
N GLY A 46 22.78 20.35 -13.18
CA GLY A 46 23.50 19.57 -14.17
C GLY A 46 24.57 18.62 -13.60
N GLU A 47 24.71 18.53 -12.27
CA GLU A 47 25.70 17.67 -11.61
C GLU A 47 25.30 16.20 -11.67
N PRO A 48 26.27 15.26 -11.70
CA PRO A 48 25.98 13.83 -11.70
C PRO A 48 25.30 13.38 -10.40
N VAL A 49 24.24 12.58 -10.52
CA VAL A 49 23.52 12.02 -9.36
C VAL A 49 24.13 10.67 -9.00
N SER A 50 24.85 10.64 -7.88
CA SER A 50 25.44 9.42 -7.33
C SER A 50 24.43 8.56 -6.56
N GLY A 51 24.56 7.23 -6.71
CA GLY A 51 23.76 6.25 -5.98
C GLY A 51 22.26 6.35 -6.24
N ALA A 52 21.87 6.74 -7.45
CA ALA A 52 20.52 6.61 -7.97
C ALA A 52 20.27 5.14 -8.37
N HIS A 53 19.12 4.61 -7.99
CA HIS A 53 18.73 3.25 -8.28
C HIS A 53 18.15 3.16 -9.69
N ILE A 54 18.67 2.26 -10.51
CA ILE A 54 18.24 2.02 -11.88
C ILE A 54 17.61 0.63 -11.96
N SER A 55 16.43 0.52 -12.56
CA SER A 55 15.77 -0.76 -12.81
C SER A 55 15.33 -0.89 -14.27
N LEU A 56 15.42 -2.10 -14.81
CA LEU A 56 14.97 -2.45 -16.16
C LEU A 56 13.71 -3.33 -16.11
N ASN A 57 12.71 -2.96 -16.91
CA ASN A 57 11.51 -3.76 -17.13
C ASN A 57 11.28 -3.97 -18.64
N PRO A 58 11.13 -5.21 -19.14
CA PRO A 58 11.17 -6.48 -18.41
C PRO A 58 12.60 -6.85 -17.97
N GLY A 59 12.77 -7.99 -17.30
CA GLY A 59 14.08 -8.54 -16.93
C GLY A 59 14.53 -8.25 -15.49
N GLY A 60 14.00 -7.21 -14.85
CA GLY A 60 14.22 -6.96 -13.41
C GLY A 60 15.68 -6.67 -13.02
N LEU A 61 16.55 -6.42 -14.00
CA LEU A 61 17.94 -6.07 -13.75
C LEU A 61 17.99 -4.72 -13.05
N THR A 62 18.90 -4.59 -12.08
CA THR A 62 19.10 -3.35 -11.34
C THR A 62 20.57 -2.97 -11.26
N ALA A 63 20.83 -1.67 -11.16
CA ALA A 63 22.14 -1.09 -10.97
C ALA A 63 22.01 0.17 -10.11
N ASN A 64 23.12 0.69 -9.59
CA ASN A 64 23.16 2.01 -8.98
C ASN A 64 24.16 2.88 -9.74
N THR A 65 23.89 4.18 -9.83
CA THR A 65 24.85 5.10 -10.44
C THR A 65 26.10 5.26 -9.57
N GLY A 66 27.26 5.37 -10.22
CA GLY A 66 28.53 5.71 -9.59
C GLY A 66 28.60 7.18 -9.14
N SER A 67 29.73 7.58 -8.54
CA SER A 67 29.96 8.97 -8.12
C SER A 67 29.99 9.98 -9.27
N ASP A 68 30.20 9.49 -10.49
CA ASP A 68 30.16 10.25 -11.74
C ASP A 68 28.79 10.14 -12.44
N GLY A 69 27.78 9.62 -11.76
CA GLY A 69 26.41 9.49 -12.26
C GLY A 69 26.20 8.35 -13.25
N ARG A 70 27.25 7.56 -13.56
CA ARG A 70 27.19 6.52 -14.60
C ARG A 70 26.57 5.23 -14.11
N PHE A 71 25.85 4.53 -14.99
CA PHE A 71 25.39 3.17 -14.81
C PHE A 71 25.60 2.35 -16.10
N GLU A 72 25.67 1.02 -15.95
CA GLU A 72 25.82 0.10 -17.08
C GLU A 72 25.17 -1.26 -16.81
N PHE A 73 24.60 -1.85 -17.87
CA PHE A 73 24.16 -3.23 -17.97
C PHE A 73 24.84 -3.88 -19.18
N GLY A 74 25.82 -4.75 -18.93
CA GLY A 74 26.70 -5.27 -20.00
C GLY A 74 26.15 -6.42 -20.85
N SER A 75 25.12 -7.13 -20.38
CA SER A 75 24.55 -8.28 -21.11
C SER A 75 23.04 -8.31 -20.95
N VAL A 76 22.35 -7.67 -21.89
CA VAL A 76 20.89 -7.50 -21.90
C VAL A 76 20.33 -8.17 -23.15
N GLU A 77 19.32 -9.02 -22.98
CA GLU A 77 18.66 -9.68 -24.12
C GLU A 77 18.05 -8.64 -25.07
N PRO A 78 18.10 -8.83 -26.39
CA PRO A 78 17.48 -7.90 -27.34
C PRO A 78 15.98 -7.75 -27.09
N GLY A 79 15.49 -6.50 -27.10
CA GLY A 79 14.10 -6.21 -26.80
C GLY A 79 13.87 -4.75 -26.39
N GLN A 80 12.61 -4.41 -26.16
CA GLN A 80 12.24 -3.09 -25.65
C GLN A 80 12.18 -3.13 -24.11
N TYR A 81 12.86 -2.18 -23.48
CA TYR A 81 12.92 -2.02 -22.03
C TYR A 81 12.44 -0.63 -21.62
N THR A 82 11.88 -0.54 -20.41
CA THR A 82 11.71 0.69 -19.67
C THR A 82 12.81 0.75 -18.62
N VAL A 83 13.68 1.75 -18.72
CA VAL A 83 14.64 2.12 -17.69
C VAL A 83 13.94 3.08 -16.73
N GLN A 84 13.87 2.72 -15.46
CA GLN A 84 13.38 3.60 -14.41
C GLN A 84 14.54 3.98 -13.50
N VAL A 85 14.63 5.26 -13.16
CA VAL A 85 15.60 5.80 -12.21
C VAL A 85 14.87 6.42 -11.02
N SER A 86 15.29 6.06 -9.81
CA SER A 86 14.77 6.62 -8.56
C SER A 86 15.89 6.98 -7.59
N LYS A 87 15.69 8.07 -6.86
CA LYS A 87 16.61 8.53 -5.81
C LYS A 87 15.81 9.34 -4.80
N SER A 88 16.06 9.13 -3.51
CA SER A 88 15.45 9.96 -2.46
C SER A 88 15.76 11.44 -2.69
N GLY A 89 14.76 12.30 -2.56
CA GLY A 89 14.83 13.74 -2.90
C GLY A 89 14.61 14.07 -4.38
N TYR A 90 14.38 13.08 -5.25
CA TYR A 90 14.12 13.28 -6.67
C TYR A 90 12.84 12.59 -7.12
N LYS A 91 12.18 13.19 -8.12
CA LYS A 91 11.05 12.56 -8.80
C LYS A 91 11.55 11.37 -9.62
N THR A 92 10.86 10.25 -9.51
CA THR A 92 11.16 9.07 -10.34
C THR A 92 10.99 9.42 -11.82
N ASN A 93 11.96 9.05 -12.65
CA ASN A 93 11.93 9.24 -14.10
C ASN A 93 12.01 7.88 -14.81
N SER A 94 11.37 7.76 -15.98
CA SER A 94 11.37 6.54 -16.79
C SER A 94 11.59 6.84 -18.27
N LYS A 95 12.37 6.00 -18.95
CA LYS A 95 12.70 6.12 -20.39
C LYS A 95 12.61 4.76 -21.08
N ARG A 96 11.99 4.71 -22.27
CA ARG A 96 11.98 3.49 -23.10
C ARG A 96 13.23 3.41 -23.97
N ILE A 97 13.84 2.23 -24.02
CA ILE A 97 15.06 1.94 -24.80
C ILE A 97 14.86 0.63 -25.56
N ASN A 98 15.35 0.58 -26.80
CA ASN A 98 15.40 -0.65 -27.58
C ASN A 98 16.83 -1.22 -27.57
N VAL A 99 16.99 -2.45 -27.12
CA VAL A 99 18.26 -3.18 -27.09
C VAL A 99 18.35 -4.08 -28.31
N VAL A 100 19.48 -3.99 -29.01
CA VAL A 100 19.80 -4.82 -30.17
C VAL A 100 21.07 -5.61 -29.86
N ALA A 101 21.12 -6.87 -30.26
CA ALA A 101 22.28 -7.74 -30.07
C ALA A 101 23.56 -7.11 -30.66
N GLY A 102 24.65 -7.14 -29.92
CA GLY A 102 25.94 -6.56 -30.30
C GLY A 102 26.00 -5.02 -30.30
N GLN A 103 24.93 -4.33 -29.89
CA GLN A 103 24.88 -2.87 -29.82
C GLN A 103 24.82 -2.35 -28.39
N GLN A 104 25.30 -1.12 -28.20
CA GLN A 104 25.12 -0.37 -26.97
C GLN A 104 23.99 0.65 -27.13
N ALA A 105 23.07 0.69 -26.18
CA ALA A 105 21.99 1.67 -26.13
C ALA A 105 22.21 2.70 -25.02
N SER A 106 22.08 3.99 -25.33
CA SER A 106 22.18 5.07 -24.34
C SER A 106 20.86 5.27 -23.58
N GLY A 107 20.98 5.25 -22.26
CA GLY A 107 19.95 5.54 -21.27
C GLY A 107 20.25 6.79 -20.46
N ASP A 108 20.85 7.82 -21.06
CA ASP A 108 21.06 9.10 -20.36
C ASP A 108 19.72 9.69 -19.91
N MET A 109 19.66 10.13 -18.66
CA MET A 109 18.47 10.62 -17.98
C MET A 109 18.79 11.79 -17.05
N VAL A 110 17.78 12.60 -16.74
CA VAL A 110 17.87 13.65 -15.75
C VAL A 110 16.85 13.40 -14.65
N LEU A 111 17.18 13.78 -13.41
CA LEU A 111 16.29 13.73 -12.27
C LEU A 111 15.93 15.15 -11.83
N GLU A 112 14.64 15.45 -11.79
CA GLU A 112 14.13 16.65 -11.16
C GLU A 112 14.05 16.45 -9.65
N ARG A 113 14.39 17.47 -8.87
CA ARG A 113 14.16 17.44 -7.41
C ARG A 113 12.68 17.27 -7.13
N GLY A 114 12.38 16.42 -6.17
CA GLY A 114 11.02 16.26 -5.66
C GLY A 114 10.85 17.00 -4.35
N GLU A 115 9.59 17.28 -4.04
CA GLU A 115 9.17 17.91 -2.79
C GLU A 115 8.37 16.90 -1.98
N ALA A 116 8.54 16.89 -0.67
CA ALA A 116 7.61 16.22 0.22
C ALA A 116 6.43 17.18 0.46
N ARG A 117 5.23 16.64 0.68
CA ARG A 117 4.07 17.47 1.01
C ARG A 117 3.04 16.66 1.75
N ILE A 118 2.50 17.23 2.83
CA ILE A 118 1.48 16.56 3.63
C ILE A 118 0.07 16.92 3.15
N ARG A 119 -0.85 15.97 3.28
CA ARG A 119 -2.29 16.19 3.14
C ARG A 119 -3.04 15.28 4.11
N LEU A 120 -4.16 15.74 4.64
CA LEU A 120 -5.08 14.90 5.41
C LEU A 120 -6.15 14.30 4.49
N ASN A 121 -6.52 13.05 4.72
CA ASN A 121 -7.64 12.42 3.99
C ASN A 121 -8.99 13.12 4.29
N THR A 122 -9.15 13.62 5.51
CA THR A 122 -10.29 14.43 5.97
C THR A 122 -9.81 15.70 6.68
N GLN A 123 -10.68 16.72 6.73
CA GLN A 123 -10.45 17.97 7.45
C GLN A 123 -11.24 18.05 8.77
N SER A 124 -12.08 17.07 9.06
CA SER A 124 -12.89 17.03 10.26
C SER A 124 -13.19 15.62 10.76
N LEU A 125 -13.26 15.45 12.08
CA LEU A 125 -13.76 14.27 12.76
C LEU A 125 -14.92 14.68 13.68
N THR A 126 -16.08 14.06 13.50
CA THR A 126 -17.27 14.32 14.32
C THR A 126 -17.65 13.06 15.08
N PHE A 127 -17.49 13.05 16.40
CA PHE A 127 -17.81 11.92 17.26
C PHE A 127 -19.26 12.01 17.76
N ALA A 128 -20.07 11.00 17.41
CA ALA A 128 -21.42 10.80 17.98
C ALA A 128 -21.33 10.35 19.46
N PRO A 129 -22.40 10.47 20.28
CA PRO A 129 -22.38 10.17 21.72
C PRO A 129 -21.62 8.93 22.19
N GLU A 130 -21.76 7.81 21.48
CA GLU A 130 -21.17 6.51 21.87
C GLU A 130 -19.76 6.26 21.29
N GLU A 131 -19.23 7.17 20.47
CA GLU A 131 -17.94 6.96 19.80
C GLU A 131 -16.78 7.49 20.65
N SER A 132 -15.80 6.66 20.99
CA SER A 132 -14.63 7.09 21.78
C SER A 132 -13.34 7.20 20.96
N SER A 133 -13.34 6.72 19.72
CA SER A 133 -12.17 6.79 18.83
C SER A 133 -12.55 7.03 17.38
N LYS A 134 -11.77 7.86 16.67
CA LYS A 134 -11.82 7.99 15.22
C LYS A 134 -10.43 7.94 14.61
N THR A 135 -10.28 7.52 13.35
CA THR A 135 -9.00 7.53 12.63
C THR A 135 -8.99 8.51 11.45
N PHE A 136 -7.89 9.24 11.26
CA PHE A 136 -7.61 9.95 10.02
C PHE A 136 -6.24 9.54 9.47
N GLU A 137 -5.92 9.95 8.24
CA GLU A 137 -4.65 9.62 7.60
C GLU A 137 -3.84 10.87 7.26
N VAL A 138 -2.54 10.81 7.56
CA VAL A 138 -1.53 11.75 7.07
C VAL A 138 -0.91 11.17 5.80
N MET A 139 -1.16 11.82 4.68
CA MET A 139 -0.73 11.40 3.34
C MET A 139 0.48 12.20 2.88
N ASN A 140 1.48 11.52 2.30
CA ASN A 140 2.54 12.19 1.56
C ASN A 140 2.15 12.29 0.09
N VAL A 141 1.59 13.44 -0.29
CA VAL A 141 1.19 13.77 -1.67
C VAL A 141 2.33 14.46 -2.45
N GLY A 142 3.54 14.44 -1.88
CA GLY A 142 4.75 14.92 -2.50
C GLY A 142 5.21 14.06 -3.68
N SER A 143 6.22 14.58 -4.37
CA SER A 143 6.80 13.96 -5.56
C SER A 143 8.12 13.24 -5.31
N SER A 144 8.65 13.27 -4.09
CA SER A 144 9.74 12.40 -3.64
C SER A 144 9.89 12.35 -2.12
N GLY A 145 10.63 11.35 -1.64
CA GLY A 145 11.09 11.29 -0.25
C GLY A 145 10.01 10.95 0.76
N ASP A 146 10.44 10.81 2.00
CA ASP A 146 9.55 10.60 3.13
C ASP A 146 9.26 11.94 3.80
N VAL A 147 8.07 12.11 4.36
CA VAL A 147 7.70 13.28 5.14
C VAL A 147 7.57 12.91 6.61
N SER A 148 8.39 13.52 7.46
CA SER A 148 8.22 13.44 8.90
C SER A 148 7.16 14.43 9.35
N TRP A 149 6.28 14.00 10.24
CA TRP A 149 5.16 14.79 10.72
C TRP A 149 4.95 14.62 12.23
N SER A 150 4.31 15.60 12.85
CA SER A 150 3.92 15.60 14.26
C SER A 150 2.56 16.27 14.47
N ILE A 151 1.86 15.88 15.51
CA ILE A 151 0.53 16.37 15.83
C ILE A 151 0.58 17.06 17.18
N GLN A 152 0.18 18.32 17.19
CA GLN A 152 -0.02 19.08 18.41
C GLN A 152 -1.49 19.06 18.80
N LYS A 153 -1.73 18.90 20.10
CA LYS A 153 -3.04 18.99 20.74
C LYS A 153 -2.91 19.82 22.01
N THR A 154 -3.97 20.54 22.38
CA THR A 154 -4.01 21.34 23.61
C THR A 154 -4.87 20.70 24.68
N ASP A 155 -5.93 20.01 24.29
CA ASP A 155 -6.95 19.55 25.22
C ASP A 155 -6.59 18.22 25.89
N ALA A 156 -7.03 18.08 27.15
CA ALA A 156 -6.78 16.88 27.96
C ALA A 156 -7.75 15.73 27.62
N TRP A 157 -8.97 16.06 27.19
CA TRP A 157 -10.01 15.09 26.83
C TRP A 157 -9.72 14.37 25.51
N ILE A 158 -8.73 14.79 24.74
CA ILE A 158 -8.36 14.18 23.45
C ILE A 158 -6.94 13.63 23.50
N SER A 159 -6.71 12.49 22.87
CA SER A 159 -5.39 11.89 22.69
C SER A 159 -5.22 11.42 21.24
N VAL A 160 -3.97 11.34 20.78
CA VAL A 160 -3.62 10.97 19.40
C VAL A 160 -2.50 9.94 19.39
N ASN A 161 -2.64 8.90 18.57
CA ASN A 161 -1.65 7.84 18.46
C ASN A 161 -1.52 7.32 17.00
N PRO A 162 -0.32 7.35 16.39
CA PRO A 162 0.89 7.98 16.90
C PRO A 162 0.80 9.51 16.83
N ALA A 163 1.40 10.20 17.80
CA ALA A 163 1.47 11.67 17.81
C ALA A 163 2.51 12.24 16.82
N SER A 164 3.37 11.40 16.27
CA SER A 164 4.36 11.76 15.25
C SER A 164 4.74 10.53 14.44
N GLY A 165 5.17 10.72 13.20
CA GLY A 165 5.56 9.62 12.34
C GLY A 165 6.32 10.07 11.09
N THR A 166 6.50 9.15 10.15
CA THR A 166 7.10 9.42 8.85
C THR A 166 6.32 8.67 7.78
N THR A 167 5.94 9.38 6.71
CA THR A 167 5.13 8.84 5.62
C THR A 167 5.92 8.87 4.31
N GLY A 168 6.17 7.69 3.72
CA GLY A 168 6.86 7.60 2.44
C GLY A 168 6.07 8.16 1.26
N GLN A 169 6.74 8.53 0.17
CA GLN A 169 6.10 9.12 -1.01
C GLN A 169 4.91 8.29 -1.52
N GLY A 170 3.74 8.94 -1.68
CA GLY A 170 2.52 8.29 -2.16
C GLY A 170 1.94 7.26 -1.19
N LYS A 171 2.41 7.26 0.07
CA LYS A 171 1.89 6.45 1.17
C LYS A 171 1.09 7.32 2.13
N ASN A 172 0.42 6.63 3.05
CA ASN A 172 -0.43 7.21 4.08
C ASN A 172 0.00 6.61 5.43
N SER A 173 -0.14 7.39 6.50
CA SER A 173 0.00 6.92 7.89
C SER A 173 -1.30 7.18 8.62
N ALA A 174 -1.89 6.12 9.18
CA ALA A 174 -3.09 6.22 9.99
C ALA A 174 -2.76 6.79 11.38
N VAL A 175 -3.63 7.66 11.87
CA VAL A 175 -3.57 8.27 13.20
C VAL A 175 -4.92 8.11 13.86
N VAL A 176 -4.92 7.47 15.04
CA VAL A 176 -6.10 7.31 15.87
C VAL A 176 -6.21 8.50 16.81
N VAL A 177 -7.40 9.08 16.87
CA VAL A 177 -7.82 10.13 17.78
C VAL A 177 -8.79 9.51 18.77
N THR A 178 -8.47 9.55 20.05
CA THR A 178 -9.29 8.97 21.12
C THR A 178 -9.79 10.07 22.05
N VAL A 179 -11.07 10.03 22.40
CA VAL A 179 -11.74 10.98 23.29
C VAL A 179 -12.05 10.34 24.63
N ASP A 180 -11.71 11.04 25.71
CA ASP A 180 -12.05 10.67 27.08
C ASP A 180 -13.48 11.16 27.39
N ARG A 181 -14.44 10.26 27.20
CA ARG A 181 -15.87 10.51 27.40
C ARG A 181 -16.22 10.95 28.82
N THR A 182 -15.40 10.60 29.82
CA THR A 182 -15.64 11.02 31.21
C THR A 182 -15.50 12.52 31.43
N GLN A 183 -14.86 13.22 30.48
CA GLN A 183 -14.65 14.67 30.51
C GLN A 183 -15.63 15.44 29.60
N ILE A 184 -16.51 14.75 28.86
CA ILE A 184 -17.43 15.38 27.90
C ILE A 184 -18.83 15.46 28.52
N THR A 185 -19.14 16.60 29.15
CA THR A 185 -20.47 16.87 29.74
C THR A 185 -21.37 17.73 28.84
N GLU A 186 -20.81 18.34 27.81
CA GLU A 186 -21.49 19.13 26.78
C GLU A 186 -20.73 18.98 25.45
N ASP A 187 -21.34 19.38 24.33
CA ASP A 187 -20.68 19.33 23.03
C ASP A 187 -19.39 20.16 23.06
N VAL A 188 -18.26 19.53 22.71
CA VAL A 188 -16.95 20.17 22.66
C VAL A 188 -16.38 20.16 21.25
N SER A 189 -15.50 21.11 20.96
CA SER A 189 -14.71 21.10 19.73
C SER A 189 -13.30 21.63 19.96
N THR A 190 -12.36 21.12 19.15
CA THR A 190 -10.96 21.58 19.14
C THR A 190 -10.36 21.40 17.75
N ASN A 191 -9.12 21.86 17.56
CA ASN A 191 -8.33 21.60 16.36
C ASN A 191 -7.06 20.85 16.73
N LEU A 192 -6.81 19.76 16.02
CA LEU A 192 -5.48 19.14 16.00
C LEU A 192 -4.64 19.83 14.93
N LEU A 193 -3.40 20.18 15.27
CA LEU A 193 -2.46 20.78 14.33
C LEU A 193 -1.47 19.74 13.86
N VAL A 194 -1.56 19.34 12.60
CA VAL A 194 -0.64 18.39 11.96
C VAL A 194 0.44 19.17 11.23
N GLU A 195 1.69 19.04 11.67
CA GLU A 195 2.85 19.72 11.11
C GLU A 195 3.74 18.73 10.37
N GLY A 196 4.26 19.11 9.20
CA GLY A 196 5.18 18.29 8.42
C GLY A 196 5.74 19.05 7.23
N ASP A 197 7.03 18.88 6.98
CA ASP A 197 7.81 19.60 5.94
C ASP A 197 7.63 21.13 5.93
N GLY A 198 7.44 21.73 7.11
CA GLY A 198 7.22 23.17 7.25
C GLY A 198 5.80 23.64 6.91
N GLU A 199 4.90 22.72 6.56
CA GLU A 199 3.46 22.98 6.44
C GLU A 199 2.74 22.65 7.76
N SER A 200 1.66 23.37 8.04
CA SER A 200 0.75 23.09 9.15
C SER A 200 -0.68 22.96 8.64
N MET A 201 -1.35 21.86 8.98
CA MET A 201 -2.73 21.59 8.63
C MET A 201 -3.59 21.48 9.89
N SER A 202 -4.81 22.01 9.83
CA SER A 202 -5.79 21.91 10.91
C SER A 202 -6.77 20.78 10.63
N LEU A 203 -7.01 19.92 11.62
CA LEU A 203 -8.08 18.94 11.63
C LEU A 203 -9.09 19.33 12.71
N ALA A 204 -10.29 19.70 12.31
CA ALA A 204 -11.36 20.05 13.25
C ALA A 204 -11.90 18.78 13.92
N VAL A 205 -12.01 18.78 15.24
CA VAL A 205 -12.62 17.69 16.00
C VAL A 205 -13.81 18.22 16.75
N SER A 206 -14.99 17.63 16.54
CA SER A 206 -16.20 17.89 17.30
C SER A 206 -16.67 16.61 17.99
N VAL A 207 -17.12 16.72 19.23
CA VAL A 207 -17.61 15.60 20.02
C VAL A 207 -18.95 16.00 20.61
N GLN A 208 -19.98 15.25 20.27
CA GLN A 208 -21.30 15.42 20.87
C GLN A 208 -21.31 14.79 22.26
N ALA A 209 -21.85 15.49 23.25
CA ALA A 209 -22.07 14.89 24.57
C ALA A 209 -23.13 13.79 24.50
N GLY A 210 -22.99 12.78 25.37
CA GLY A 210 -24.07 11.82 25.61
C GLY A 210 -25.25 12.51 26.26
N GLU A 211 -26.46 11.97 26.07
CA GLU A 211 -27.62 12.45 26.79
C GLU A 211 -27.35 12.36 28.30
N PRO A 212 -27.56 13.43 29.07
CA PRO A 212 -27.50 13.35 30.52
C PRO A 212 -28.54 12.33 30.97
N GLN A 213 -28.13 11.27 31.68
CA GLN A 213 -29.10 10.45 32.41
C GLN A 213 -29.83 11.38 33.37
N GLU A 214 -31.14 11.61 33.12
CA GLU A 214 -31.97 12.31 34.09
C GLU A 214 -31.90 11.53 35.41
N PRO A 215 -31.69 12.20 36.56
CA PRO A 215 -31.67 11.52 37.83
C PRO A 215 -33.07 10.94 38.07
N ASP A 216 -33.14 9.62 38.20
CA ASP A 216 -34.37 8.86 38.46
C ASP A 216 -35.24 9.58 39.50
N GLY A 217 -36.37 10.12 39.03
CA GLY A 217 -37.37 10.75 39.85
C GLY A 217 -38.09 9.71 40.70
N ASP A 218 -37.97 9.85 42.02
CA ASP A 218 -38.54 9.00 43.05
C ASP A 218 -40.09 9.01 43.05
N GLY A 219 -40.70 7.82 43.04
CA GLY A 219 -42.03 7.47 43.59
C GLY A 219 -43.28 7.70 42.73
N ASP A 220 -43.88 6.66 42.15
CA ASP A 220 -44.83 5.74 42.84
C ASP A 220 -45.66 4.88 41.85
N GLU A 221 -45.77 3.59 42.20
CA GLU A 221 -46.82 2.59 41.91
C GLU A 221 -47.01 1.98 40.49
N GLU A 222 -46.66 0.68 40.46
CA GLU A 222 -47.27 -0.47 39.76
C GLU A 222 -47.16 -0.61 38.23
N ASN A 223 -46.16 -1.41 37.77
CA ASN A 223 -46.39 -2.61 36.96
C ASN A 223 -45.10 -3.48 36.90
N PRO A 224 -45.17 -4.83 36.92
CA PRO A 224 -44.01 -5.69 36.72
C PRO A 224 -43.81 -5.99 35.22
N ASP A 225 -42.55 -6.24 34.85
CA ASP A 225 -42.02 -6.49 33.49
C ASP A 225 -41.91 -5.25 32.58
N GLU A 226 -40.69 -4.74 32.48
CA GLU A 226 -40.03 -4.52 31.18
C GLU A 226 -38.51 -4.43 31.46
N GLY A 227 -37.78 -5.45 31.01
CA GLY A 227 -36.33 -5.44 31.01
C GLY A 227 -35.87 -4.30 30.09
N GLY A 228 -34.87 -3.54 30.53
CA GLY A 228 -34.25 -2.53 29.68
C GLY A 228 -33.68 -3.24 28.45
N ASP A 229 -34.24 -2.92 27.29
CA ASP A 229 -33.71 -3.36 26.00
C ASP A 229 -32.33 -2.70 25.84
N GLU A 230 -31.27 -3.46 26.07
CA GLU A 230 -30.03 -3.25 25.33
C GLU A 230 -30.45 -3.31 23.85
N GLU A 231 -30.40 -2.19 23.11
CA GLU A 231 -30.74 -2.19 21.68
C GLU A 231 -29.90 -3.28 21.01
N GLU A 232 -30.55 -4.40 20.69
CA GLU A 232 -29.89 -5.53 20.04
C GLU A 232 -29.23 -5.01 18.76
N PRO A 233 -27.98 -5.40 18.47
CA PRO A 233 -27.29 -4.93 17.29
C PRO A 233 -28.14 -5.20 16.05
N ALA A 234 -28.23 -4.23 15.14
CA ALA A 234 -28.91 -4.40 13.87
C ALA A 234 -28.26 -5.59 13.12
N GLY A 235 -28.97 -6.71 12.99
CA GLY A 235 -28.44 -7.94 12.41
C GLY A 235 -27.66 -8.83 13.39
N THR A 236 -27.16 -9.98 12.91
CA THR A 236 -26.44 -10.96 13.76
C THR A 236 -25.27 -11.59 13.02
N CYS A 237 -24.31 -12.14 13.76
CA CYS A 237 -23.26 -13.00 13.22
C CYS A 237 -23.09 -14.25 14.11
N ASP A 238 -23.36 -15.43 13.55
CA ASP A 238 -23.34 -16.70 14.29
C ASP A 238 -21.95 -17.05 14.83
N LYS A 239 -20.90 -16.73 14.08
CA LYS A 239 -19.53 -17.08 14.45
C LYS A 239 -18.49 -16.20 13.78
N ILE A 240 -17.54 -15.73 14.57
CA ILE A 240 -16.33 -15.07 14.10
C ILE A 240 -15.12 -15.96 14.41
N ILE A 241 -14.22 -16.11 13.44
CA ILE A 241 -12.98 -16.87 13.55
C ILE A 241 -11.84 -15.90 13.26
N SER A 242 -11.08 -15.54 14.30
CA SER A 242 -9.86 -14.75 14.14
C SER A 242 -8.73 -15.59 13.53
N CYS A 243 -7.78 -14.94 12.88
CA CYS A 243 -6.58 -15.59 12.37
C CYS A 243 -5.45 -15.69 13.39
N ASP A 244 -5.52 -14.91 14.48
CA ASP A 244 -4.50 -14.84 15.51
C ASP A 244 -5.18 -14.70 16.88
N PRO A 245 -4.74 -15.44 17.93
CA PRO A 245 -5.32 -15.36 19.26
C PRO A 245 -5.22 -13.97 19.91
N ASP A 246 -4.26 -13.14 19.49
CA ASP A 246 -4.10 -11.78 20.00
C ASP A 246 -4.99 -10.78 19.26
N ILE A 247 -5.75 -11.22 18.25
CA ILE A 247 -6.70 -10.38 17.52
C ILE A 247 -8.12 -10.73 17.92
N GLU A 248 -8.75 -9.80 18.62
CA GLU A 248 -10.13 -9.91 19.09
C GLU A 248 -11.06 -9.21 18.09
N LEU A 249 -12.18 -9.87 17.77
CA LEU A 249 -13.16 -9.39 16.81
C LEU A 249 -14.55 -9.45 17.43
N GLU A 250 -15.28 -8.34 17.37
CA GLU A 250 -16.63 -8.24 17.94
C GLU A 250 -17.60 -7.69 16.91
N PHE A 251 -18.70 -8.40 16.66
CA PHE A 251 -19.75 -7.94 15.74
C PHE A 251 -20.46 -6.71 16.30
N LEU A 252 -20.72 -5.72 15.44
CA LEU A 252 -21.47 -4.52 15.82
C LEU A 252 -22.82 -4.43 15.11
N SER A 253 -22.85 -4.58 13.79
CA SER A 253 -24.09 -4.52 13.02
C SER A 253 -23.93 -5.07 11.61
N CYS A 254 -25.04 -5.43 10.98
CA CYS A 254 -25.15 -5.73 9.57
C CYS A 254 -26.48 -5.19 9.05
N THR A 255 -26.46 -4.39 8.00
CA THR A 255 -27.66 -3.87 7.34
C THR A 255 -27.62 -4.12 5.85
N GLN A 256 -28.79 -4.19 5.21
CA GLN A 256 -28.90 -4.25 3.76
C GLN A 256 -29.74 -3.09 3.24
N PHE A 257 -29.21 -2.40 2.24
CA PHE A 257 -29.99 -1.40 1.51
C PHE A 257 -29.66 -1.46 0.02
N ALA A 258 -30.70 -1.63 -0.80
CA ALA A 258 -30.61 -1.59 -2.26
C ALA A 258 -29.52 -2.51 -2.86
N GLY A 259 -29.45 -3.75 -2.36
CA GLY A 259 -28.46 -4.74 -2.81
C GLY A 259 -27.04 -4.50 -2.30
N THR A 260 -26.86 -3.56 -1.36
CA THR A 260 -25.59 -3.35 -0.66
C THR A 260 -25.72 -3.86 0.77
N VAL A 261 -24.83 -4.75 1.17
CA VAL A 261 -24.71 -5.22 2.57
C VAL A 261 -23.57 -4.47 3.24
N GLU A 262 -23.84 -3.83 4.37
CA GLU A 262 -22.85 -3.18 5.21
C GLU A 262 -22.69 -3.96 6.52
N LEU A 263 -21.50 -4.50 6.77
CA LEU A 263 -21.11 -5.20 8.00
C LEU A 263 -20.15 -4.31 8.82
N GLN A 264 -20.44 -4.11 10.10
CA GLN A 264 -19.59 -3.42 11.05
C GLN A 264 -19.17 -4.35 12.19
N PHE A 265 -17.92 -4.23 12.62
CA PHE A 265 -17.34 -4.99 13.74
C PHE A 265 -16.16 -4.23 14.32
N THR A 266 -15.73 -4.53 15.55
CA THR A 266 -14.46 -4.03 16.10
C THR A 266 -13.35 -5.05 15.86
N LEU A 267 -12.13 -4.55 15.66
CA LEU A 267 -10.90 -5.33 15.66
C LEU A 267 -9.97 -4.75 16.71
N THR A 268 -9.62 -5.53 17.72
CA THR A 268 -8.70 -5.14 18.77
C THR A 268 -7.42 -5.97 18.69
N ASN A 269 -6.27 -5.32 18.55
CA ASN A 269 -4.97 -5.99 18.57
C ASN A 269 -4.40 -5.99 19.99
N GLN A 270 -4.40 -7.13 20.68
CA GLN A 270 -3.82 -7.31 22.02
C GLN A 270 -2.32 -7.66 21.98
N GLY A 271 -1.80 -8.00 20.80
CA GLY A 271 -0.41 -8.38 20.56
C GLY A 271 0.51 -7.17 20.36
N GLU A 272 1.68 -7.38 19.76
CA GLU A 272 2.56 -6.29 19.33
C GLU A 272 1.97 -5.51 18.13
N ASP A 273 2.48 -4.31 17.86
CA ASP A 273 2.08 -3.52 16.68
C ASP A 273 2.10 -4.36 15.40
N TRP A 274 0.95 -4.45 14.75
CA TRP A 274 0.72 -5.41 13.68
C TRP A 274 0.47 -4.72 12.34
N GLN A 275 1.41 -4.89 11.42
CA GLN A 275 1.29 -4.33 10.07
C GLN A 275 0.69 -5.37 9.11
N VAL A 276 -0.47 -5.04 8.54
CA VAL A 276 -1.27 -5.92 7.68
C VAL A 276 -1.53 -5.32 6.31
N TRP A 277 -1.38 -6.13 5.26
CA TRP A 277 -1.74 -5.80 3.89
C TRP A 277 -3.02 -6.53 3.52
N PHE A 278 -3.92 -5.83 2.84
CA PHE A 278 -5.23 -6.38 2.52
C PHE A 278 -5.15 -7.09 1.17
N ASN A 279 -5.42 -8.40 1.19
CA ASN A 279 -5.46 -9.20 -0.02
C ASN A 279 -6.88 -9.20 -0.56
N ARG A 280 -7.35 -8.02 -0.96
CA ARG A 280 -8.75 -7.79 -1.36
C ARG A 280 -9.24 -8.76 -2.44
N ALA A 281 -8.38 -9.14 -3.36
CA ALA A 281 -8.70 -10.10 -4.42
C ALA A 281 -8.99 -11.53 -3.91
N ASP A 282 -8.49 -11.87 -2.72
CA ASP A 282 -8.66 -13.17 -2.08
C ASP A 282 -9.82 -13.20 -1.07
N CYS A 283 -10.30 -12.02 -0.64
CA CYS A 283 -11.53 -11.90 0.14
C CYS A 283 -12.74 -12.31 -0.70
N ASN A 284 -13.72 -12.97 -0.10
CA ASN A 284 -14.98 -13.33 -0.78
C ASN A 284 -16.12 -13.43 0.24
N ALA A 285 -17.33 -13.03 -0.16
CA ALA A 285 -18.56 -13.36 0.56
C ALA A 285 -19.37 -14.40 -0.23
N ILE A 286 -20.09 -15.26 0.48
CA ILE A 286 -20.99 -16.27 -0.08
C ILE A 286 -22.34 -16.14 0.62
N ASP A 287 -23.42 -16.00 -0.14
CA ASP A 287 -24.78 -15.98 0.42
C ASP A 287 -25.40 -17.37 0.61
N ASP A 288 -26.59 -17.40 1.18
CA ASP A 288 -27.36 -18.60 1.43
C ASP A 288 -27.86 -19.33 0.17
N LYS A 289 -27.85 -18.66 -0.98
CA LYS A 289 -28.19 -19.25 -2.29
C LYS A 289 -26.95 -19.75 -3.05
N GLY A 290 -25.75 -19.53 -2.51
CA GLY A 290 -24.48 -19.95 -3.08
C GLY A 290 -23.88 -18.97 -4.10
N ASN A 291 -24.40 -17.75 -4.21
CA ASN A 291 -23.77 -16.71 -5.00
C ASN A 291 -22.49 -16.25 -4.30
N THR A 292 -21.47 -15.89 -5.08
CA THR A 292 -20.18 -15.40 -4.58
C THR A 292 -19.97 -13.94 -4.95
N TYR A 293 -19.65 -13.12 -3.95
CA TYR A 293 -19.33 -11.71 -4.09
C TYR A 293 -17.83 -11.52 -3.90
N ARG A 294 -17.16 -11.07 -4.96
CA ARG A 294 -15.69 -10.97 -4.99
C ARG A 294 -15.22 -9.80 -4.16
N GLY A 295 -14.23 -10.04 -3.31
CA GLY A 295 -13.61 -9.02 -2.47
C GLY A 295 -13.06 -7.84 -3.25
N SER A 296 -12.64 -8.03 -4.51
CA SER A 296 -12.21 -6.95 -5.43
C SER A 296 -13.25 -5.84 -5.65
N TYR A 297 -14.52 -6.06 -5.28
CA TYR A 297 -15.58 -5.04 -5.28
C TYR A 297 -16.02 -4.64 -3.87
N THR A 298 -15.68 -5.41 -2.84
CA THR A 298 -15.94 -5.08 -1.44
C THR A 298 -15.07 -3.93 -0.95
N GLU A 299 -15.66 -2.92 -0.33
CA GLU A 299 -14.91 -1.82 0.27
C GLU A 299 -14.74 -2.11 1.77
N ILE A 300 -13.49 -2.16 2.24
CA ILE A 300 -13.18 -2.41 3.64
C ILE A 300 -12.56 -1.14 4.21
N TYR A 301 -13.18 -0.59 5.24
CA TYR A 301 -12.74 0.58 5.97
C TYR A 301 -12.27 0.12 7.35
N VAL A 302 -11.11 0.60 7.78
CA VAL A 302 -10.56 0.30 9.10
C VAL A 302 -10.34 1.62 9.83
N GLY A 303 -10.91 1.73 11.03
CA GLY A 303 -11.09 3.01 11.69
C GLY A 303 -12.02 3.91 10.88
N ASP A 304 -11.77 5.22 10.97
CA ASP A 304 -12.63 6.25 10.39
C ASP A 304 -12.07 6.82 9.09
N SER A 305 -11.28 6.02 8.41
CA SER A 305 -10.85 6.36 7.07
C SER A 305 -12.08 6.45 6.14
N ASP A 306 -12.22 7.57 5.43
CA ASP A 306 -13.15 7.69 4.30
C ASP A 306 -12.65 6.96 3.05
N SER A 307 -11.44 6.40 3.10
CA SER A 307 -10.82 5.61 2.03
C SER A 307 -10.80 4.13 2.42
N PHE A 308 -11.41 3.30 1.59
CA PHE A 308 -11.31 1.85 1.75
C PHE A 308 -9.89 1.37 1.47
N VAL A 309 -9.50 0.28 2.12
CA VAL A 309 -8.15 -0.27 1.98
C VAL A 309 -7.95 -0.88 0.60
N THR A 310 -6.86 -0.49 -0.06
CA THR A 310 -6.50 -0.98 -1.40
C THR A 310 -5.38 -2.02 -1.34
N THR A 311 -5.33 -2.89 -2.35
CA THR A 311 -4.28 -3.90 -2.48
C THR A 311 -2.90 -3.22 -2.54
N GLY A 312 -1.98 -3.62 -1.66
CA GLY A 312 -0.60 -3.13 -1.63
C GLY A 312 -0.33 -1.98 -0.65
N ASN A 313 -1.37 -1.43 -0.01
CA ASN A 313 -1.22 -0.52 1.13
C ASN A 313 -1.33 -1.32 2.44
N ALA A 314 -0.45 -0.99 3.40
CA ALA A 314 -0.45 -1.62 4.71
C ALA A 314 -1.24 -0.75 5.69
N VAL A 315 -2.07 -1.37 6.53
CA VAL A 315 -2.63 -0.74 7.73
C VAL A 315 -1.80 -1.21 8.91
N THR A 316 -1.55 -0.31 9.86
CA THR A 316 -0.87 -0.64 11.11
C THR A 316 -1.91 -0.66 12.22
N LEU A 317 -2.10 -1.84 12.82
CA LEU A 317 -2.99 -2.08 13.94
C LEU A 317 -2.14 -2.06 15.21
N LEU A 318 -2.23 -0.98 15.97
CA LEU A 318 -1.38 -0.73 17.12
C LEU A 318 -1.80 -1.60 18.31
N GLN A 319 -0.83 -1.98 19.14
CA GLN A 319 -1.07 -2.74 20.36
C GLN A 319 -2.08 -2.03 21.28
N GLY A 320 -3.05 -2.80 21.78
CA GLY A 320 -4.11 -2.38 22.69
C GLY A 320 -5.19 -1.48 22.05
N VAL A 321 -5.16 -1.27 20.73
CA VAL A 321 -6.11 -0.38 20.05
C VAL A 321 -7.24 -1.19 19.44
N SER A 322 -8.47 -0.75 19.70
CA SER A 322 -9.69 -1.23 19.04
C SER A 322 -10.06 -0.33 17.87
N TYR A 323 -10.24 -0.93 16.70
CA TYR A 323 -10.59 -0.25 15.46
C TYR A 323 -12.01 -0.65 15.07
N LYS A 324 -12.88 0.33 14.83
CA LYS A 324 -14.15 0.07 14.17
C LYS A 324 -13.89 -0.22 12.68
N CYS A 325 -14.35 -1.36 12.20
CA CYS A 325 -14.26 -1.76 10.81
C CYS A 325 -15.64 -1.68 10.17
N ARG A 326 -15.69 -1.24 8.91
CA ARG A 326 -16.89 -1.22 8.08
C ARG A 326 -16.60 -1.90 6.75
N VAL A 327 -17.47 -2.81 6.34
CA VAL A 327 -17.32 -3.61 5.13
C VAL A 327 -18.55 -3.45 4.28
N VAL A 328 -18.39 -2.91 3.08
CA VAL A 328 -19.47 -2.67 2.13
C VAL A 328 -19.35 -3.68 1.01
N ILE A 329 -20.32 -4.59 0.91
CA ILE A 329 -20.40 -5.62 -0.12
C ILE A 329 -21.50 -5.19 -1.11
N PRO A 330 -21.13 -4.70 -2.32
CA PRO A 330 -22.12 -4.27 -3.29
C PRO A 330 -22.71 -5.46 -4.07
N ASP A 331 -23.81 -5.19 -4.76
CA ASP A 331 -24.48 -6.09 -5.72
C ASP A 331 -24.91 -7.45 -5.14
N VAL A 332 -25.19 -7.50 -3.83
CA VAL A 332 -25.84 -8.63 -3.16
C VAL A 332 -27.21 -8.86 -3.77
N LYS A 333 -27.47 -10.11 -4.17
CA LYS A 333 -28.68 -10.48 -4.90
C LYS A 333 -29.92 -10.34 -4.00
N ASP A 334 -31.02 -9.89 -4.59
CA ASP A 334 -32.28 -9.68 -3.88
C ASP A 334 -32.85 -10.97 -3.27
N GLU A 335 -32.51 -12.14 -3.84
CA GLU A 335 -32.91 -13.43 -3.30
C GLU A 335 -32.07 -13.90 -2.09
N ALA A 336 -30.95 -13.23 -1.78
CA ALA A 336 -30.14 -13.57 -0.61
C ALA A 336 -30.87 -13.16 0.68
N GLU A 337 -30.81 -14.00 1.70
CA GLU A 337 -31.40 -13.73 3.02
C GLU A 337 -30.33 -13.44 4.07
N TYR A 338 -29.12 -13.99 3.89
CA TYR A 338 -27.97 -13.75 4.75
C TYR A 338 -26.67 -14.15 4.05
N LEU A 339 -25.52 -13.71 4.56
CA LEU A 339 -24.23 -14.23 4.14
C LEU A 339 -23.88 -15.47 4.96
N GLN A 340 -23.76 -16.63 4.30
CA GLN A 340 -23.22 -17.84 4.93
C GLN A 340 -21.82 -17.59 5.46
N ARG A 341 -21.02 -16.83 4.71
CA ARG A 341 -19.63 -16.55 5.05
C ARG A 341 -19.13 -15.27 4.41
N TRP A 342 -18.30 -14.53 5.13
CA TRP A 342 -17.37 -13.56 4.58
C TRP A 342 -15.95 -13.86 5.06
N ASP A 343 -15.01 -13.95 4.12
CA ASP A 343 -13.58 -14.16 4.39
C ASP A 343 -12.82 -12.85 4.18
N TRP A 344 -12.15 -12.38 5.23
CA TRP A 344 -11.20 -11.28 5.17
C TRP A 344 -9.78 -11.85 5.15
N VAL A 345 -9.12 -11.70 4.01
CA VAL A 345 -7.77 -12.22 3.76
C VAL A 345 -6.75 -11.10 3.84
N ILE A 346 -5.71 -11.32 4.63
CA ILE A 346 -4.62 -10.37 4.86
C ILE A 346 -3.26 -11.06 4.65
N SER A 347 -2.22 -10.26 4.40
CA SER A 347 -0.83 -10.68 4.54
C SER A 347 -0.21 -9.89 5.70
N SER A 348 0.65 -10.51 6.51
CA SER A 348 1.44 -9.81 7.52
C SER A 348 2.94 -10.08 7.30
N SER A 349 3.80 -9.15 7.73
CA SER A 349 5.25 -9.23 7.48
C SER A 349 6.07 -9.64 8.70
N GLN A 350 5.46 -9.79 9.87
CA GLN A 350 6.17 -10.12 11.11
C GLN A 350 5.66 -11.39 11.82
N PRO A 351 6.56 -12.21 12.41
CA PRO A 351 8.01 -12.05 12.32
C PRO A 351 8.70 -12.79 11.16
N TRP A 352 8.29 -13.98 10.66
CA TRP A 352 9.13 -14.71 9.66
C TRP A 352 8.43 -15.59 8.60
N LYS A 353 7.27 -15.16 8.08
CA LYS A 353 6.83 -15.52 6.72
C LYS A 353 5.75 -14.53 6.30
N ALA A 354 5.71 -14.17 5.02
CA ALA A 354 4.47 -13.65 4.43
C ALA A 354 3.43 -14.78 4.52
N ALA A 355 2.73 -14.86 5.65
CA ALA A 355 1.61 -15.74 5.83
C ALA A 355 0.38 -14.98 5.33
N THR A 356 -0.35 -15.62 4.42
CA THR A 356 -1.69 -15.19 4.09
C THR A 356 -2.60 -15.76 5.17
N ASP A 357 -3.16 -14.88 5.97
CA ASP A 357 -4.04 -15.21 7.08
C ASP A 357 -5.47 -14.81 6.76
N ARG A 358 -6.42 -15.40 7.48
CA ARG A 358 -7.85 -15.26 7.19
C ARG A 358 -8.67 -15.14 8.46
N MET A 359 -9.41 -14.05 8.56
CA MET A 359 -10.52 -13.92 9.48
C MET A 359 -11.81 -14.31 8.77
N THR A 360 -12.70 -15.02 9.45
CA THR A 360 -13.93 -15.52 8.83
C THR A 360 -15.14 -15.19 9.71
N PHE A 361 -16.13 -14.54 9.12
CA PHE A 361 -17.44 -14.29 9.71
C PHE A 361 -18.44 -15.25 9.07
N GLN A 362 -19.28 -15.92 9.87
CA GLN A 362 -20.24 -16.93 9.41
C GLN A 362 -21.64 -16.60 9.90
N GLY A 363 -22.64 -16.92 9.07
CA GLY A 363 -24.04 -16.72 9.40
C GLY A 363 -24.36 -15.25 9.70
N ILE A 364 -23.94 -14.35 8.82
CA ILE A 364 -24.12 -12.90 8.98
C ILE A 364 -25.50 -12.54 8.43
N ARG A 365 -26.43 -12.19 9.30
CA ARG A 365 -27.79 -11.76 8.95
C ARG A 365 -27.87 -10.26 9.11
N TRP A 366 -28.44 -9.58 8.13
CA TRP A 366 -28.75 -8.17 8.23
C TRP A 366 -30.16 -7.98 8.80
N GLU A 367 -30.39 -6.82 9.40
CA GLU A 367 -31.74 -6.35 9.77
C GLU A 367 -32.54 -5.87 8.55
#